data_AF-A0AA47G8B3-F1
#
_entry.id   AF-A0AA47G8B3-F1
#
_cell.length_a   1.000
_cell.length_b   1.000
_cell.length_c   1.000
_cell.angle_alpha   90.00
_cell.angle_beta   90.00
_cell.angle_gamma   90.00
#
_symmetry.space_group_name_H-M   'P 1'
#
loop_
_entity.id
_entity.type
_entity.pdbx_description
1 polymer ?
#
loop_
_entity_poly.entity_id
_entity_poly.type
_entity_poly.pdbx_seq_one_letter_code
_entity_poly.pdbx_strand_id
1 'polypeptide(L)' 'MEVAKGHIQKCRIYGDFFGKKDIADIENLLIGCPLREEAVASALNDIDLTPYFGSIDSTVLTNLVLA' A
#
# COMPACT_ATOMS: atom_id res chain seq x y z
N MET A 1 -6.89 7.23 5.22
CA MET A 1 -6.53 7.43 3.81
C MET A 1 -7.40 8.53 3.23
N GLU A 2 -6.84 9.47 2.46
CA GLU A 2 -7.56 10.52 1.73
C GLU A 2 -7.50 10.24 0.22
N VAL A 3 -8.64 10.28 -0.46
CA VAL A 3 -8.76 10.03 -1.90
C VAL A 3 -9.45 11.23 -2.54
N ALA A 4 -8.85 11.79 -3.59
CA ALA A 4 -9.44 12.88 -4.36
C ALA A 4 -9.39 12.55 -5.86
N LYS A 5 -10.51 12.78 -6.56
CA LYS A 5 -10.64 12.49 -8.00
C LYS A 5 -10.24 11.05 -8.37
N GLY A 6 -10.53 10.09 -7.49
CA GLY A 6 -10.19 8.67 -7.68
C GLY A 6 -8.71 8.31 -7.49
N HIS A 7 -7.89 9.23 -6.99
CA HIS A 7 -6.47 9.00 -6.70
C HIS A 7 -6.19 9.17 -5.21
N ILE A 8 -5.30 8.34 -4.68
CA ILE A 8 -4.87 8.40 -3.28
C ILE A 8 -4.04 9.67 -3.10
N GLN A 9 -4.54 10.65 -2.34
CA GLN A 9 -3.80 11.88 -2.06
C GLN A 9 -2.93 11.74 -0.81
N LYS A 10 -3.42 10.99 0.18
CA LYS A 10 -2.64 10.63 1.36
C LYS A 10 -2.98 9.22 1.80
N CYS A 11 -1.98 8.37 1.89
CA CYS A 11 -2.08 7.09 2.57
C CYS A 11 -1.36 7.20 3.91
N ARG A 12 -1.94 6.63 4.96
CA ARG A 12 -1.23 6.44 6.21
C ARG A 12 -1.59 5.09 6.79
N ILE A 13 -0.59 4.24 6.96
CA ILE A 13 -0.72 2.84 7.31
C ILE A 13 -0.26 2.72 8.77
N TYR A 14 -1.19 2.39 9.64
CA TYR A 14 -0.93 2.18 11.07
C TYR A 14 -1.09 0.71 11.39
N GLY A 15 -0.15 0.17 12.14
CA GLY A 15 -0.15 -1.23 12.55
C GLY A 15 1.17 -1.63 13.16
N ASP A 16 1.17 -2.78 13.83
CA ASP A 16 2.34 -3.38 14.44
C ASP A 16 3.06 -4.24 13.40
N PHE A 17 3.74 -3.57 12.47
CA PHE A 17 4.46 -4.25 11.40
C PHE A 17 5.90 -4.49 11.84
N PHE A 18 6.28 -5.75 11.94
CA PHE A 18 7.65 -6.17 12.26
C PHE A 18 8.60 -6.10 11.05
N GLY A 19 8.37 -5.11 10.17
CA GLY A 19 9.18 -4.83 9.01
C GLY A 19 10.58 -4.36 9.40
N LYS A 20 11.58 -4.72 8.60
CA LYS A 20 12.93 -4.15 8.69
C LYS A 20 13.04 -2.78 8.05
N LYS A 21 12.09 -2.42 7.19
CA LYS A 21 12.01 -1.13 6.47
C LYS A 21 10.84 -0.29 6.96
N ASP A 22 10.96 1.01 6.70
CA ASP A 22 9.95 2.00 7.07
C ASP A 22 8.73 1.92 6.12
N ILE A 23 7.53 1.89 6.70
CA ILE A 23 6.28 1.79 5.93
C ILE A 23 6.01 3.08 5.14
N ALA A 24 6.67 4.19 5.50
CA ALA A 24 6.57 5.45 4.77
C ALA A 24 6.92 5.30 3.27
N ASP A 25 7.79 4.37 2.88
CA ASP A 25 8.07 4.08 1.47
C ASP A 25 6.82 3.56 0.74
N ILE A 26 6.05 2.67 1.39
CA ILE A 26 4.80 2.11 0.87
C ILE A 26 3.73 3.19 0.78
N GLU A 27 3.63 4.03 1.81
CA GLU A 27 2.68 5.14 1.83
C GLU A 27 2.93 6.09 0.66
N ASN A 28 4.19 6.46 0.42
CA ASN A 28 4.58 7.31 -0.71
C ASN A 28 4.34 6.65 -2.06
N LEU A 29 4.57 5.34 -2.17
CA LEU A 29 4.30 4.58 -3.40
C LEU A 29 2.80 4.57 -3.75
N LEU A 30 1.94 4.49 -2.74
CA LEU A 30 0.49 4.53 -2.93
C LEU A 30 -0.03 5.94 -3.20
N ILE A 31 0.65 7.00 -2.76
CA ILE A 31 0.27 8.39 -3.05
C ILE A 31 0.38 8.65 -4.56
N GLY A 32 -0.71 9.14 -5.15
CA GLY A 32 -0.86 9.33 -6.59
C GLY A 32 -1.35 8.09 -7.33
N CYS A 33 -1.40 6.92 -6.69
CA CYS A 33 -1.93 5.71 -7.29
C CYS A 33 -3.48 5.81 -7.38
N PRO A 34 -4.09 5.41 -8.50
CA PRO A 34 -5.55 5.29 -8.61
C PRO A 34 -6.07 4.28 -7.57
N LEU A 35 -7.16 4.62 -6.86
CA LEU A 35 -7.83 3.70 -5.94
C LEU A 35 -8.61 2.64 -6.74
N ARG A 36 -7.90 1.72 -7.37
CA ARG A 36 -8.43 0.60 -8.17
C ARG A 36 -7.63 -0.66 -7.86
N GLU A 37 -8.32 -1.80 -7.87
CA GLU A 37 -7.71 -3.10 -7.58
C GLU A 37 -6.47 -3.37 -8.40
N GLU A 38 -6.55 -3.28 -9.72
CA GLU A 38 -5.42 -3.50 -10.61
C GLU A 38 -4.26 -2.54 -10.36
N ALA A 39 -4.55 -1.26 -10.11
CA ALA A 39 -3.52 -0.24 -9.91
C ALA A 39 -2.79 -0.43 -8.58
N VAL A 40 -3.53 -0.66 -7.49
CA VAL A 40 -2.97 -0.91 -6.16
C VAL A 40 -2.21 -2.23 -6.15
N ALA A 41 -2.77 -3.31 -6.72
CA ALA A 41 -2.09 -4.59 -6.84
C ALA A 41 -0.81 -4.49 -7.67
N SER A 42 -0.83 -3.75 -8.78
CA SER A 42 0.36 -3.55 -9.60
C SER A 42 1.43 -2.75 -8.88
N ALA A 43 1.06 -1.68 -8.17
CA ALA A 43 2.01 -0.89 -7.37
C ALA A 43 2.64 -1.74 -6.24
N LEU A 44 1.82 -2.51 -5.53
CA LEU A 44 2.29 -3.40 -4.46
C LEU A 44 3.11 -4.58 -4.96
N ASN A 45 2.89 -5.06 -6.19
CA ASN A 45 3.71 -6.11 -6.82
C ASN A 45 5.02 -5.58 -7.42
N ASP A 46 5.13 -4.27 -7.67
CA ASP A 46 6.36 -3.65 -8.18
C ASP A 46 7.48 -3.64 -7.12
N ILE A 47 7.12 -3.78 -5.84
CA ILE A 47 8.04 -3.78 -4.72
C ILE A 47 7.91 -5.05 -3.87
N ASP A 48 9.01 -5.45 -3.25
CA ASP A 48 9.00 -6.54 -2.29
C ASP A 48 8.41 -6.05 -0.96
N LEU A 49 7.24 -6.57 -0.59
CA LEU A 49 6.54 -6.23 0.65
C LEU A 49 7.12 -6.93 1.88
N THR A 50 7.90 -8.00 1.69
CA THR A 50 8.53 -8.78 2.75
C THR A 50 9.34 -7.96 3.75
N PRO A 51 10.21 -7.02 3.33
CA PRO A 51 10.94 -6.18 4.26
C PRO A 51 10.09 -5.16 5.02
N TYR A 52 8.85 -4.87 4.59
CA TYR A 52 7.98 -3.86 5.22
C TYR A 52 6.92 -4.51 6.13
N PHE A 53 6.32 -5.60 5.67
CA PHE A 53 5.19 -6.27 6.34
C PHE A 53 5.48 -7.72 6.73
N GLY A 54 6.66 -8.27 6.36
CA GLY A 54 6.96 -9.70 6.52
C GLY A 54 6.28 -10.54 5.45
N SER A 55 5.97 -11.81 5.75
CA SER A 55 5.24 -12.69 4.81
C SER A 55 3.76 -12.30 4.68
N ILE A 56 3.48 -11.14 4.10
CA ILE A 56 2.14 -10.72 3.67
C ILE A 56 2.05 -10.77 2.14
N ASP A 57 0.90 -11.18 1.63
CA ASP A 57 0.61 -11.14 0.20
C ASP A 57 0.14 -9.74 -0.22
N SER A 58 0.58 -9.30 -1.41
CA SER A 58 0.14 -8.04 -2.04
C SER A 58 -1.38 -7.96 -2.19
N THR A 59 -2.03 -9.11 -2.43
CA THR A 59 -3.50 -9.23 -2.49
C THR A 59 -4.19 -8.84 -1.19
N VAL A 60 -3.62 -9.19 -0.03
CA VAL A 60 -4.20 -8.88 1.29
C VAL A 60 -4.18 -7.38 1.52
N LEU A 61 -3.04 -6.73 1.24
CA LEU A 61 -2.94 -5.27 1.32
C LEU A 61 -3.85 -4.58 0.32
N THR A 62 -3.93 -5.09 -0.92
CA THR A 62 -4.82 -4.55 -1.95
C THR A 62 -6.27 -4.55 -1.48
N ASN A 63 -6.73 -5.67 -0.91
CA ASN A 63 -8.09 -5.78 -0.38
C ASN A 63 -8.32 -4.83 0.80
N LEU A 64 -7.34 -4.67 1.69
CA LEU A 64 -7.43 -3.78 2.84
C LEU A 64 -7.45 -2.29 2.47
N VAL A 65 -6.83 -1.93 1.34
CA VAL A 65 -6.87 -0.57 0.78
C VAL A 65 -8.20 -0.29 0.07
N LEU A 66 -8.87 -1.32 -0.46
CA LEU A 66 -10.13 -1.18 -1.22
C LEU A 66 -11.39 -1.43 -0.38
N ALA A 67 -11.25 -2.00 0.81
CA ALA A 67 -12.32 -2.22 1.78
C ALA A 67 -12.80 -0.89 2.39
#